data_AF-A0A077ZZL1-F1
#
_entry.id   AF-A0A077ZZL1-F1
#
_cell.length_a   1.000
_cell.length_b   1.000
_cell.length_c   1.000
_cell.angle_alpha   90.00
_cell.angle_beta   90.00
_cell.angle_gamma   90.00
#
_symmetry.space_group_name_H-M   'P 1'
#
loop_
_entity.id
_entity.type
_entity.pdbx_description
1 polymer ?
#
loop_
_entity_poly.entity_id
_entity_poly.type
_entity_poly.pdbx_seq_one_letter_code
_entity_poly.pdbx_strand_id
1 'polypeptide(L)'
;MVRKTQKNIQDVWVASRQQDRFYITNKVFSFMLSASLAGVTLSYKPLCHEYQEYYDEKGEEDYTYTIIYWFLFIFYSFQALDELIEMFSVLTKREKGALGLLFEMNYIMGLVLSVFLVVFVFTAAELEERFKPLYNWLFYQVVIFFVAIGAILAISTCFAVIQRRTLRQQKASQIA
;
A
#
# COMPACT_ATOMS: atom_id res chain seq x y z
N MET A 1 10.79 -35.92 -21.21
CA MET A 1 9.59 -35.64 -20.39
C MET A 1 9.55 -34.24 -19.76
N VAL A 2 10.66 -33.70 -19.25
CA VAL A 2 10.72 -32.39 -18.55
C VAL A 2 10.24 -31.17 -19.38
N ARG A 3 10.42 -31.17 -20.72
CA ARG A 3 9.99 -30.07 -21.59
C ARG A 3 8.46 -29.88 -21.67
N LYS A 4 7.68 -30.95 -21.49
CA LYS A 4 6.20 -30.88 -21.63
C LYS A 4 5.56 -30.21 -20.40
N THR A 5 6.13 -30.43 -19.21
CA THR A 5 5.63 -29.89 -17.94
C THR A 5 5.93 -28.40 -17.77
N GLN A 6 7.09 -27.92 -18.25
CA GLN A 6 7.42 -26.49 -18.19
C GLN A 6 6.58 -25.62 -19.14
N LYS A 7 6.27 -26.15 -20.33
CA LYS A 7 5.40 -25.47 -21.29
C LYS A 7 4.01 -25.26 -20.69
N ASN A 8 3.45 -26.29 -20.05
CA ASN A 8 2.18 -26.19 -19.33
C ASN A 8 2.20 -25.16 -18.18
N ILE A 9 3.28 -25.03 -17.41
CA ILE A 9 3.34 -24.05 -16.32
C ILE A 9 3.44 -22.63 -16.86
N GLN A 10 4.22 -22.39 -17.92
CA GLN A 10 4.28 -21.09 -18.58
C GLN A 10 2.94 -20.72 -19.23
N ASP A 11 2.27 -21.68 -19.88
CA ASP A 11 0.97 -21.47 -20.51
C ASP A 11 -0.13 -21.21 -19.47
N VAL A 12 -0.13 -21.93 -18.35
CA VAL A 12 -1.05 -21.68 -17.21
C VAL A 12 -0.77 -20.33 -16.57
N TRP A 13 0.49 -19.96 -16.40
CA TRP A 13 0.87 -18.66 -15.85
C TRP A 13 0.43 -17.53 -16.78
N VAL A 14 0.69 -17.64 -18.09
CA VAL A 14 0.28 -16.66 -19.10
C VAL A 14 -1.24 -16.57 -19.20
N ALA A 15 -1.94 -17.70 -19.18
CA ALA A 15 -3.40 -17.74 -19.14
C ALA A 15 -3.98 -17.12 -17.85
N SER A 16 -3.33 -17.36 -16.70
CA SER A 16 -3.71 -16.74 -15.42
C SER A 16 -3.47 -15.24 -15.42
N ARG A 17 -2.44 -14.76 -16.14
CA ARG A 17 -2.13 -13.32 -16.27
C ARG A 17 -3.06 -12.58 -17.22
N GLN A 18 -3.76 -13.29 -18.09
CA GLN A 18 -4.71 -12.77 -19.08
C GLN A 18 -6.17 -12.82 -18.62
N GLN A 19 -6.45 -13.36 -17.43
CA GLN A 19 -7.80 -13.33 -16.87
C GLN A 19 -8.05 -11.98 -16.18
N ASP A 20 -8.68 -11.06 -16.91
CA ASP A 20 -9.16 -9.77 -16.41
C ASP A 20 -9.94 -9.90 -15.09
N ARG A 21 -10.62 -11.04 -14.86
CA ARG A 21 -11.36 -11.32 -13.63
C ARG A 21 -10.47 -11.32 -12.38
N PHE A 22 -9.30 -11.98 -12.42
CA PHE A 22 -8.42 -12.04 -11.26
C PHE A 22 -7.83 -10.67 -10.94
N TYR A 23 -7.48 -9.92 -11.99
CA TYR A 23 -7.03 -8.54 -11.87
C TYR A 23 -8.12 -7.64 -11.26
N ILE A 24 -9.36 -7.71 -11.77
CA ILE A 24 -10.49 -6.93 -11.23
C ILE A 24 -10.78 -7.30 -9.78
N THR A 25 -10.80 -8.59 -9.43
CA THR A 25 -11.00 -9.01 -8.02
C THR A 25 -9.91 -8.46 -7.11
N ASN A 26 -8.64 -8.49 -7.55
CA ASN A 26 -7.54 -7.89 -6.80
C ASN A 26 -7.75 -6.37 -6.61
N LYS A 27 -8.19 -5.66 -7.66
CA LYS A 27 -8.47 -4.23 -7.58
C LYS A 27 -9.64 -3.89 -6.65
N VAL A 28 -10.72 -4.66 -6.69
CA VAL A 28 -11.84 -4.51 -5.74
C VAL A 28 -11.37 -4.71 -4.31
N PHE A 29 -10.54 -5.72 -4.06
CA PHE A 29 -9.99 -5.96 -2.72
C PHE A 29 -9.09 -4.81 -2.25
N SER A 30 -8.16 -4.34 -3.09
CA SER A 30 -7.28 -3.20 -2.78
C SER A 30 -8.07 -1.91 -2.49
N PHE A 31 -9.13 -1.65 -3.27
CA PHE A 31 -10.04 -0.55 -3.04
C PHE A 31 -10.72 -0.66 -1.67
N MET A 32 -11.34 -1.82 -1.37
CA MET A 32 -12.04 -2.05 -0.10
C MET A 32 -11.10 -1.92 1.09
N LEU A 33 -9.87 -2.42 0.97
CA LEU A 33 -8.85 -2.28 2.02
C LEU A 33 -8.50 -0.81 2.25
N SER A 34 -8.20 -0.06 1.19
CA SER A 34 -7.84 1.36 1.27
C SER A 34 -8.98 2.22 1.83
N ALA A 35 -10.21 1.98 1.36
CA ALA A 35 -11.40 2.66 1.86
C ALA A 35 -11.66 2.33 3.35
N SER A 36 -11.43 1.09 3.77
CA SER A 36 -11.56 0.69 5.18
C SER A 36 -10.51 1.39 6.05
N LEU A 37 -9.26 1.47 5.60
CA LEU A 37 -8.19 2.18 6.32
C LEU A 37 -8.48 3.70 6.41
N ALA A 38 -9.02 4.30 5.35
CA ALA A 38 -9.49 5.69 5.37
C ALA A 38 -10.62 5.87 6.41
N GLY A 39 -11.60 4.96 6.41
CA GLY A 39 -12.73 4.98 7.34
C GLY A 39 -12.30 4.86 8.80
N VAL A 40 -11.36 3.94 9.10
CA VAL A 40 -10.81 3.79 10.45
C VAL A 40 -9.99 5.02 10.84
N THR A 41 -9.16 5.57 9.94
CA THR A 41 -8.41 6.80 10.25
C THR A 41 -9.36 7.98 10.54
N LEU A 42 -10.47 8.08 9.80
CA LEU A 42 -11.48 9.11 10.02
C LEU A 42 -12.23 8.93 11.35
N SER A 43 -12.42 7.69 11.82
CA SER A 43 -13.15 7.43 13.08
C SER A 43 -12.39 7.94 14.32
N TYR A 44 -11.08 8.16 14.22
CA TYR A 44 -10.26 8.77 15.28
C TYR A 44 -10.37 10.30 15.35
N LYS A 45 -11.05 10.96 14.39
CA LYS A 45 -11.22 12.42 14.37
C LYS A 45 -11.72 13.01 15.70
N PRO A 46 -12.73 12.45 16.41
CA PRO A 46 -13.17 12.98 17.68
C PRO A 46 -12.08 12.92 18.76
N LEU A 47 -11.29 11.84 18.78
CA LEU A 47 -10.21 11.67 19.74
C LEU A 47 -9.03 12.62 19.46
N CYS A 48 -8.76 12.94 18.19
CA CYS A 48 -7.78 13.98 17.85
C CYS A 48 -8.24 15.38 18.29
N HIS A 49 -9.54 15.68 18.22
CA HIS A 49 -10.08 16.95 18.70
C HIS A 49 -9.95 17.06 20.21
N GLU A 50 -10.31 15.99 20.92
CA GLU A 50 -10.19 15.90 22.37
C GLU A 50 -8.73 16.00 22.84
N TYR A 51 -7.79 15.40 22.10
CA TYR A 51 -6.35 15.56 22.32
C TYR A 51 -5.95 17.03 22.23
N GLN A 52 -6.37 17.70 21.17
CA GLN A 52 -6.02 19.08 20.93
C GLN A 52 -6.57 20.01 22.03
N GLU A 53 -7.84 19.86 22.40
CA GLU A 53 -8.46 20.63 23.49
C GLU A 53 -7.73 20.41 24.82
N TYR A 54 -7.35 19.17 25.13
CA TYR A 54 -6.65 18.85 26.37
C TYR A 54 -5.29 19.52 26.53
N TYR A 55 -4.50 19.59 25.45
CA TYR A 55 -3.19 20.24 25.49
C TYR A 55 -3.30 21.77 25.36
N ASP A 56 -4.30 22.27 24.64
CA ASP A 56 -4.62 23.71 24.59
C ASP A 56 -4.99 24.26 25.99
N GLU A 57 -5.79 23.51 26.76
CA GLU A 57 -6.10 23.84 28.16
C GLU A 57 -4.85 23.88 29.07
N LYS A 58 -3.80 23.14 28.72
CA LYS A 58 -2.50 23.15 29.42
C LYS A 58 -1.55 24.26 28.92
N GLY A 59 -1.95 25.02 27.91
CA GLY A 59 -1.12 26.05 27.27
C GLY A 59 -0.04 25.49 26.33
N GLU A 60 -0.19 24.23 25.90
CA GLU A 60 0.69 23.56 24.94
C GLU A 60 -0.06 23.35 23.62
N GLU A 61 0.18 24.19 22.62
CA GLU A 61 -0.43 24.00 21.31
C GLU A 61 0.22 22.81 20.57
N ASP A 62 -0.48 21.66 20.53
CA ASP A 62 -0.03 20.48 19.77
C ASP A 62 -1.09 19.98 18.77
N TYR A 63 -0.80 20.20 17.48
CA TYR A 63 -1.62 19.77 16.34
C TYR A 63 -1.10 18.51 15.65
N THR A 64 -0.02 17.90 16.16
CA THR A 64 0.76 16.90 15.45
C THR A 64 -0.08 15.69 15.07
N TYR A 65 -0.84 15.14 16.02
CA TYR A 65 -1.73 14.00 15.77
C TYR A 65 -2.85 14.34 14.78
N THR A 66 -3.48 15.50 14.92
CA THR A 66 -4.54 15.94 13.99
C THR A 66 -4.01 16.02 12.56
N ILE A 67 -2.83 16.63 12.37
CA ILE A 67 -2.19 16.76 11.05
C ILE A 67 -1.85 15.38 10.47
N ILE A 68 -1.23 14.50 11.25
CA ILE A 68 -0.86 13.14 10.82
C ILE A 68 -2.09 12.36 10.34
N TYR A 69 -3.17 12.37 11.13
CA TYR A 69 -4.39 11.64 10.81
C TYR A 69 -5.07 12.18 9.56
N TRP A 70 -5.04 13.50 9.35
CA TRP A 70 -5.52 14.09 8.10
C TRP A 70 -4.71 13.65 6.89
N PHE A 71 -3.38 13.67 6.97
CA PHE A 71 -2.53 13.18 5.89
C PHE A 71 -2.75 11.69 5.59
N LEU A 72 -2.89 10.85 6.63
CA LEU A 72 -3.23 9.44 6.47
C LEU A 72 -4.59 9.23 5.80
N PHE A 73 -5.61 9.99 6.24
CA PHE A 73 -6.94 9.91 5.65
C PHE A 73 -6.93 10.31 4.17
N ILE A 74 -6.25 11.41 3.84
CA ILE A 74 -6.08 11.89 2.45
C ILE A 74 -5.37 10.81 1.64
N PHE A 75 -4.22 10.31 2.12
CA PHE A 75 -3.45 9.28 1.43
C PHE A 75 -4.29 8.03 1.11
N TYR A 76 -5.02 7.48 2.07
CA TYR A 76 -5.87 6.30 1.83
C TYR A 76 -7.05 6.59 0.90
N SER A 77 -7.61 7.79 0.96
CA SER A 77 -8.69 8.20 0.05
C SER A 77 -8.19 8.30 -1.39
N PHE A 78 -7.00 8.87 -1.61
CA PHE A 78 -6.34 8.91 -2.92
C PHE A 78 -5.93 7.51 -3.40
N GLN A 79 -5.47 6.64 -2.50
CA GLN A 79 -5.18 5.24 -2.84
C GLN A 79 -6.44 4.50 -3.28
N ALA A 80 -7.55 4.64 -2.56
CA ALA A 80 -8.83 4.06 -2.93
C ALA A 80 -9.31 4.59 -4.30
N LEU A 81 -9.12 5.89 -4.56
CA LEU A 81 -9.47 6.51 -5.83
C LEU A 81 -8.60 5.99 -6.99
N ASP A 82 -7.30 5.80 -6.80
CA ASP A 82 -6.39 5.21 -7.78
C ASP A 82 -6.85 3.80 -8.18
N GLU A 83 -7.11 2.95 -7.19
CA GLU A 83 -7.57 1.57 -7.43
C GLU A 83 -8.92 1.53 -8.20
N LEU A 84 -9.84 2.44 -7.90
CA LEU A 84 -11.09 2.58 -8.65
C LEU A 84 -10.85 3.02 -10.09
N ILE A 85 -10.01 4.03 -10.32
CA ILE A 85 -9.75 4.56 -11.66
C ILE A 85 -9.04 3.53 -12.51
N GLU A 86 -8.11 2.77 -11.93
CA GLU A 86 -7.47 1.66 -12.61
C GLU A 86 -8.46 0.54 -12.95
N MET A 87 -9.37 0.20 -12.04
CA MET A 87 -10.46 -0.73 -12.33
C MET A 87 -11.37 -0.22 -13.47
N PHE A 88 -11.75 1.06 -13.45
CA PHE A 88 -12.55 1.68 -14.52
C PHE A 88 -11.81 1.69 -15.86
N SER A 89 -10.50 1.95 -15.87
CA SER A 89 -9.67 1.93 -17.08
C SER A 89 -9.68 0.55 -17.73
N VAL A 90 -9.60 -0.53 -16.94
CA VAL A 90 -9.69 -1.90 -17.47
C VAL A 90 -11.09 -2.23 -18.01
N LEU A 91 -12.15 -1.82 -17.31
CA LEU A 91 -13.54 -2.06 -17.75
C LEU A 91 -13.91 -1.30 -19.02
N THR A 92 -13.41 -0.07 -19.17
CA THR A 92 -13.75 0.83 -20.30
C THR A 92 -12.69 0.86 -21.40
N LYS A 93 -11.58 0.13 -21.24
CA LYS A 93 -10.39 0.14 -22.12
C LYS A 93 -9.88 1.55 -22.44
N ARG A 94 -9.99 2.47 -21.48
CA ARG A 94 -9.61 3.88 -21.66
C ARG A 94 -8.18 4.10 -21.19
N GLU A 95 -7.40 4.83 -21.98
CA GLU A 95 -6.02 5.18 -21.63
C GLU A 95 -5.98 6.07 -20.38
N LYS A 96 -5.03 5.75 -19.48
CA LYS A 96 -4.71 6.57 -18.30
C LYS A 96 -4.05 7.85 -18.80
N GLY A 97 -4.81 8.94 -18.91
CA GLY A 97 -4.28 10.26 -19.24
C GLY A 97 -3.45 10.87 -18.09
N ALA A 98 -3.35 12.20 -18.03
CA ALA A 98 -2.65 12.94 -16.96
C ALA A 98 -3.11 12.58 -15.53
N LEU A 99 -4.34 12.07 -15.38
CA LEU A 99 -4.87 11.55 -14.12
C LEU A 99 -4.03 10.39 -13.57
N GLY A 100 -3.51 9.50 -14.43
CA GLY A 100 -2.67 8.38 -14.02
C GLY A 100 -1.35 8.82 -13.40
N LEU A 101 -0.74 9.87 -13.94
CA LEU A 101 0.51 10.46 -13.41
C LEU A 101 0.31 11.06 -12.01
N LEU A 102 -0.84 11.70 -11.77
CA LEU A 102 -1.17 12.28 -10.46
C LEU A 102 -1.30 11.19 -9.39
N PHE A 103 -1.84 10.03 -9.72
CA PHE A 103 -1.88 8.89 -8.80
C PHE A 103 -0.53 8.19 -8.64
N GLU A 104 0.33 8.20 -9.65
CA GLU A 104 1.71 7.75 -9.49
C GLU A 104 2.46 8.59 -8.44
N MET A 105 2.17 9.89 -8.35
CA MET A 105 2.71 10.75 -7.29
C MET A 105 2.15 10.43 -5.91
N ASN A 106 0.98 9.79 -5.80
CA ASN A 106 0.44 9.33 -4.51
C ASN A 106 1.34 8.28 -3.85
N TYR A 107 2.02 7.42 -4.63
CA TYR A 107 3.00 6.47 -4.10
C TYR A 107 4.20 7.18 -3.46
N ILE A 108 4.66 8.29 -4.05
CA ILE A 108 5.74 9.11 -3.49
C ILE A 108 5.28 9.72 -2.16
N MET A 109 4.07 10.28 -2.13
CA MET A 109 3.47 10.80 -0.89
C MET A 109 3.37 9.70 0.18
N GLY A 110 2.92 8.50 -0.19
CA GLY A 110 2.86 7.35 0.71
C GLY A 110 4.21 6.95 1.29
N LEU A 111 5.29 7.00 0.50
CA LEU A 111 6.64 6.72 0.97
C LEU A 111 7.11 7.79 1.97
N VAL A 112 6.93 9.07 1.66
CA VAL A 112 7.29 10.18 2.56
C VAL A 112 6.51 10.07 3.87
N LEU A 113 5.20 9.84 3.80
CA LEU A 113 4.34 9.68 4.96
C LEU A 113 4.74 8.47 5.80
N SER A 114 5.07 7.34 5.17
CA SER A 114 5.50 6.13 5.89
C SER A 114 6.81 6.36 6.65
N VAL A 115 7.81 6.97 6.01
CA VAL A 115 9.09 7.31 6.68
C VAL A 115 8.86 8.29 7.83
N PHE A 116 8.03 9.30 7.61
CA PHE A 116 7.68 10.26 8.65
C PHE A 116 7.01 9.58 9.85
N LEU A 117 6.07 8.66 9.62
CA LEU A 117 5.42 7.88 10.68
C LEU A 117 6.38 6.99 11.45
N VAL A 118 7.31 6.32 10.76
CA VAL A 118 8.36 5.53 11.42
C VAL A 118 9.16 6.43 12.37
N VAL A 119 9.68 7.55 11.87
CA VAL A 119 10.46 8.48 12.70
C VAL A 119 9.61 8.97 13.88
N PHE A 120 8.40 9.45 13.60
CA PHE A 120 7.50 9.98 14.62
C PHE A 120 7.21 8.97 15.73
N VAL A 121 6.81 7.75 15.40
CA VAL A 121 6.45 6.70 16.37
C VAL A 121 7.64 6.30 17.26
N PHE A 122 8.87 6.33 16.73
CA PHE A 122 10.08 6.02 17.51
C PHE A 122 10.64 7.21 18.29
N THR A 123 10.22 8.44 17.99
CA THR A 123 10.63 9.65 18.71
C THR A 123 9.57 10.22 19.64
N ALA A 124 8.30 9.83 19.46
CA ALA A 124 7.18 10.35 20.22
C ALA A 124 7.31 9.97 21.69
N ALA A 125 7.00 10.93 22.57
CA ALA A 125 6.89 10.68 24.00
C ALA A 125 5.67 9.79 24.30
N GLU A 126 5.71 9.11 25.45
CA GLU A 126 4.55 8.34 25.92
C GLU A 126 3.35 9.26 26.12
N LEU A 127 2.24 8.91 25.47
CA LEU A 127 0.96 9.58 25.62
C LEU A 127 0.25 9.16 26.91
N GLU A 128 -0.58 10.05 27.44
CA GLU A 128 -1.52 9.70 28.49
C GLU A 128 -2.42 8.53 28.06
N GLU A 129 -2.86 7.71 29.02
CA GLU A 129 -3.55 6.45 28.74
C GLU A 129 -4.81 6.63 27.87
N ARG A 130 -5.50 7.76 28.05
CA ARG A 130 -6.68 8.14 27.29
C ARG A 130 -6.41 8.26 25.78
N PHE A 131 -5.21 8.70 25.40
CA PHE A 131 -4.82 8.94 24.00
C PHE A 131 -3.94 7.82 23.41
N LYS A 132 -3.64 6.76 24.18
CA LYS A 132 -2.98 5.54 23.68
C LYS A 132 -3.58 4.99 22.38
N PRO A 133 -4.91 5.00 22.14
CA PRO A 133 -5.47 4.55 20.87
C PRO A 133 -4.92 5.31 19.66
N LEU A 134 -4.62 6.61 19.80
CA LEU A 134 -4.04 7.41 18.72
C LEU A 134 -2.64 6.89 18.34
N TYR A 135 -1.80 6.64 19.34
CA TYR A 135 -0.47 6.07 19.13
C TYR A 135 -0.55 4.66 18.52
N ASN A 136 -1.41 3.80 19.07
CA ASN A 136 -1.52 2.41 18.66
C ASN A 136 -1.91 2.27 17.18
N TRP A 137 -2.78 3.15 16.68
CA TRP A 137 -3.13 3.16 15.27
C TRP A 137 -1.97 3.60 14.37
N LEU A 138 -1.17 4.61 14.78
CA LEU A 138 0.04 5.00 14.03
C LEU A 138 1.10 3.89 14.07
N PHE A 139 1.30 3.26 15.22
CA PHE A 139 2.18 2.11 15.38
C PHE A 139 1.75 0.96 14.46
N TYR A 140 0.45 0.70 14.36
CA TYR A 140 -0.09 -0.29 13.42
C TYR A 140 0.28 0.03 11.96
N GLN A 141 0.28 1.30 11.55
CA GLN A 141 0.74 1.69 10.20
C GLN A 141 2.22 1.40 9.98
N VAL A 142 3.06 1.67 10.99
CA VAL A 142 4.49 1.35 10.94
C VAL A 142 4.71 -0.15 10.78
N VAL A 143 3.95 -0.98 11.51
CA VAL A 143 4.02 -2.45 11.36
C VAL A 143 3.62 -2.88 9.96
N ILE A 144 2.52 -2.36 9.40
CA ILE A 144 2.10 -2.66 8.02
C ILE A 144 3.22 -2.29 7.03
N PHE A 145 3.85 -1.14 7.20
CA PHE A 145 4.94 -0.69 6.33
C PHE A 145 6.12 -1.69 6.32
N PHE A 146 6.56 -2.17 7.48
CA PHE A 146 7.61 -3.19 7.55
C PHE A 146 7.19 -4.53 6.94
N VAL A 147 5.94 -4.95 7.15
CA VAL A 147 5.39 -6.16 6.51
C VAL A 147 5.38 -6.01 4.99
N ALA A 148 4.99 -4.83 4.48
CA ALA A 148 4.98 -4.54 3.05
C ALA A 148 6.39 -4.57 2.44
N ILE A 149 7.39 -3.98 3.10
CA ILE A 149 8.80 -4.09 2.67
C ILE A 149 9.25 -5.55 2.63
N GLY A 150 8.95 -6.32 3.67
CA GLY A 150 9.26 -7.75 3.73
C GLY A 150 8.65 -8.53 2.55
N ALA A 151 7.38 -8.26 2.24
CA ALA A 151 6.69 -8.86 1.10
C ALA A 151 7.33 -8.47 -0.25
N ILE A 152 7.69 -7.21 -0.44
CA ILE A 152 8.37 -6.73 -1.66
C ILE A 152 9.71 -7.43 -1.86
N LEU A 153 10.51 -7.58 -0.81
CA LEU A 153 11.80 -8.28 -0.86
C LEU A 153 11.62 -9.77 -1.18
N ALA A 154 10.63 -10.43 -0.56
CA ALA A 154 10.31 -11.82 -0.83
C ALA A 154 9.88 -12.04 -2.29
N ILE A 155 9.00 -11.18 -2.81
CA ILE A 155 8.56 -11.25 -4.21
C ILE A 155 9.72 -10.98 -5.16
N SER A 156 10.53 -9.95 -4.90
CA SER A 156 11.68 -9.59 -5.75
C SER A 156 12.73 -10.69 -5.82
N THR A 157 13.02 -11.35 -4.70
CA THR A 157 13.94 -12.51 -4.67
C THR A 157 13.38 -13.69 -5.45
N CYS A 158 12.09 -14.01 -5.31
CA CYS A 158 11.41 -15.02 -6.13
C CYS A 158 11.52 -14.72 -7.63
N PHE A 159 11.25 -13.47 -8.04
CA PHE A 159 11.38 -13.05 -9.43
C PHE A 159 12.82 -13.19 -9.95
N ALA A 160 13.81 -12.76 -9.17
CA ALA A 160 15.22 -12.89 -9.54
C ALA A 160 15.64 -14.37 -9.72
N VAL A 161 15.14 -15.27 -8.86
CA VAL A 161 15.39 -16.72 -8.98
C VAL A 161 14.74 -17.29 -10.23
N ILE A 162 13.48 -16.96 -10.50
CA ILE A 162 12.75 -17.42 -11.69
C ILE A 162 13.45 -16.93 -12.96
N GLN A 163 13.78 -15.64 -13.03
CA GLN A 163 14.44 -15.05 -14.20
C GLN A 163 15.80 -15.70 -14.47
N ARG A 164 16.60 -15.95 -13.43
CA ARG A 164 17.88 -16.69 -13.56
C ARG A 164 17.68 -18.10 -14.12
N ARG A 165 16.61 -18.81 -13.72
CA ARG A 165 16.30 -20.15 -14.25
C ARG A 165 15.89 -20.08 -15.72
N THR A 166 15.03 -19.15 -16.10
CA THR A 166 14.58 -18.97 -17.48
C THR A 166 15.75 -18.64 -18.42
N LEU A 167 16.65 -17.74 -17.99
CA LEU A 167 17.84 -17.38 -18.76
C LEU A 167 18.79 -18.57 -18.98
N ARG A 168 18.98 -19.42 -17.96
CA ARG A 168 19.80 -20.65 -18.10
C ARG A 168 19.20 -21.64 -19.10
N GLN A 169 17.87 -21.77 -19.12
CA GLN A 169 17.19 -22.67 -20.05
C GLN A 169 17.25 -22.19 -21.50
N GLN A 170 17.11 -20.88 -21.74
CA GLN A 170 17.28 -20.29 -23.07
C GLN A 170 18.69 -20.49 -23.62
N LYS A 171 19.72 -20.30 -22.79
CA LYS A 171 21.12 -20.56 -23.19
C LYS A 171 21.35 -22.04 -23.52
N ALA A 172 20.80 -22.96 -22.72
CA ALA A 172 20.93 -24.40 -22.97
C ALA A 172 20.22 -24.86 -24.26
N SER A 173 19.12 -24.21 -24.66
CA SER A 173 18.42 -24.51 -25.93
C SER A 173 19.06 -23.90 -27.18
N GLN A 174 19.97 -22.92 -27.03
CA GLN A 174 20.72 -22.35 -28.18
C GLN A 174 21.99 -23.14 -28.50
N ILE A 175 22.49 -23.93 -27.55
CA ILE A 175 23.72 -24.74 -27.69
C ILE A 175 23.41 -26.17 -28.17
N ALA A 176 22.15 -26.62 -28.06
CA ALA A 176 21.67 -27.94 -28.45
C ALA A 176 20.88 -27.88 -29.77
#